data_AF-A0AA51M565-F1
#
_entry.id   AF-A0AA51M565-F1
#
_cell.length_a   1.000
_cell.length_b   1.000
_cell.length_c   1.000
_cell.angle_alpha   90.00
_cell.angle_beta   90.00
_cell.angle_gamma   90.00
#
_symmetry.space_group_name_H-M   'P 1'
#
loop_
_entity.id
_entity.type
_entity.pdbx_description
1 polymer ?
#
loop_
_entity_poly.entity_id
_entity_poly.type
_entity_poly.pdbx_seq_one_letter_code
_entity_poly.pdbx_strand_id
1 'polypeptide(L)'
;MQVSVRAEWDRLKTVALHRPGMEIFFGLLVLYASLYERPFSREGAVAEHRRLEEILRDEFHVRAISVRETITAAADTSPAFRDRLVQQSREDIAFTGNGVERGLAALEFEKTLRAHDPGHFFDILMTNPAIYVGGGPGGREIDRAITARQPLSNLYFLRDQQASGRSTPRWKRQNTGRNGGG
;
A
#
# COMPACT_ATOMS: atom_id res chain seq x y z
N MET A 1 -11.64 17.80 -12.42
CA MET A 1 -11.15 17.21 -13.69
C MET A 1 -11.96 15.94 -13.95
N GLN A 2 -12.64 15.81 -15.10
CA GLN A 2 -13.41 14.60 -15.42
C GLN A 2 -12.46 13.53 -15.98
N VAL A 3 -12.40 12.36 -15.32
CA VAL A 3 -11.68 11.18 -15.82
C VAL A 3 -12.64 10.41 -16.72
N SER A 4 -12.30 10.22 -18.00
CA SER A 4 -13.09 9.42 -18.92
C SER A 4 -12.18 8.61 -19.84
N VAL A 5 -12.52 7.34 -20.05
CA VAL A 5 -11.90 6.46 -21.04
C VAL A 5 -12.95 6.15 -22.09
N ARG A 6 -12.68 6.52 -23.35
CA ARG A 6 -13.64 6.38 -24.46
C ARG A 6 -13.47 5.06 -25.20
N ALA A 7 -12.22 4.65 -25.39
CA ALA A 7 -11.78 3.44 -26.05
C ALA A 7 -10.41 2.99 -25.51
N GLU A 8 -10.06 1.72 -25.70
CA GLU A 8 -8.75 1.17 -25.28
C GLU A 8 -7.62 1.50 -26.28
N TRP A 9 -7.95 1.90 -27.51
CA TRP A 9 -7.00 2.21 -28.59
C TRP A 9 -6.83 3.71 -28.85
N ASP A 10 -7.61 4.56 -28.18
CA ASP A 10 -7.46 6.01 -28.30
C ASP A 10 -6.15 6.47 -27.69
N ARG A 11 -5.63 7.61 -28.18
CA ARG A 11 -4.40 8.20 -27.63
C ARG A 11 -4.53 8.43 -26.12
N LEU A 12 -3.65 7.79 -25.36
CA LEU A 12 -3.54 7.97 -23.92
C LEU A 12 -3.09 9.41 -23.59
N LYS A 13 -3.74 10.04 -22.62
CA LYS A 13 -3.40 11.40 -22.16
C LYS A 13 -2.97 11.45 -20.70
N THR A 14 -3.52 10.57 -19.87
CA THR A 14 -3.23 10.51 -18.44
C THR A 14 -3.37 9.07 -17.99
N VAL A 15 -2.45 8.62 -17.14
CA VAL A 15 -2.45 7.28 -16.55
C VAL A 15 -2.10 7.36 -15.09
N ALA A 16 -2.77 6.56 -14.25
CA ALA A 16 -2.40 6.39 -12.85
C ALA A 16 -1.44 5.20 -12.72
N LEU A 17 -0.37 5.37 -11.94
CA LEU A 17 0.68 4.37 -11.74
C LEU A 17 0.99 4.22 -10.25
N HIS A 18 1.40 3.02 -9.83
CA HIS A 18 1.89 2.75 -8.48
C HIS A 18 3.25 2.08 -8.60
N ARG A 19 4.27 2.81 -8.14
CA ARG A 19 5.64 2.30 -8.16
C ARG A 19 5.81 1.24 -7.06
N PRO A 20 6.51 0.12 -7.35
CA PRO A 20 6.87 -0.88 -6.35
C PRO A 20 7.42 -0.28 -5.06
N GLY A 21 6.76 -0.54 -3.94
CA GLY A 21 7.19 -0.15 -2.60
C GLY A 21 7.64 -1.33 -1.74
N MET A 22 7.52 -1.16 -0.42
CA MET A 22 7.93 -2.18 0.56
C MET A 22 6.99 -3.40 0.53
N GLU A 23 5.75 -3.24 0.10
CA GLU A 23 4.77 -4.32 -0.07
C GLU A 23 5.27 -5.44 -1.01
N ILE A 24 6.08 -5.09 -2.01
CA ILE A 24 6.68 -6.06 -2.94
C ILE A 24 7.72 -6.92 -2.23
N PHE A 25 8.47 -6.37 -1.27
CA PHE A 25 9.44 -7.14 -0.50
C PHE A 25 8.75 -8.31 0.20
N PHE A 26 7.65 -8.05 0.90
CA PHE A 26 6.89 -9.11 1.56
C PHE A 26 6.26 -10.08 0.56
N GLY A 27 5.79 -9.60 -0.59
CA GLY A 27 5.22 -10.47 -1.62
C GLY A 27 6.25 -11.43 -2.25
N LEU A 28 7.50 -11.00 -2.35
CA LEU A 28 8.60 -11.84 -2.84
C LEU A 28 9.05 -12.91 -1.83
N LEU A 29 8.71 -12.77 -0.54
CA LEU A 29 8.97 -13.80 0.46
C LEU A 29 8.05 -15.02 0.29
N VAL A 30 6.83 -14.83 -0.22
CA VAL A 30 5.82 -15.90 -0.37
C VAL A 30 5.09 -15.79 -1.71
N LEU A 31 5.84 -16.03 -2.80
CA LEU A 31 5.42 -15.83 -4.20
C LEU A 31 4.02 -16.36 -4.53
N TYR A 32 3.74 -17.63 -4.20
CA TYR A 32 2.45 -18.28 -4.50
C TYR A 32 1.27 -17.55 -3.83
N ALA A 33 1.40 -17.22 -2.55
CA ALA A 33 0.35 -16.52 -1.79
C ALA A 33 0.15 -15.08 -2.28
N SER A 34 1.21 -14.49 -2.86
CA SER A 34 1.18 -13.15 -3.43
C SER A 34 0.85 -13.10 -4.92
N LEU A 35 0.53 -14.24 -5.54
CA LEU A 35 0.16 -14.37 -6.95
C LEU A 35 1.28 -13.97 -7.94
N TYR A 36 2.54 -14.13 -7.52
CA TYR A 36 3.68 -14.00 -8.43
C TYR A 36 4.01 -15.35 -9.06
N GLU A 37 4.20 -15.34 -10.38
CA GLU A 37 4.61 -16.53 -11.14
C GLU A 37 6.07 -16.93 -10.85
N ARG A 38 6.95 -15.94 -10.65
CA ARG A 38 8.39 -16.14 -10.46
C ARG A 38 9.02 -15.05 -9.58
N PRO A 39 10.13 -15.34 -8.89
CA PRO A 39 10.90 -14.30 -8.21
C PRO A 39 11.50 -13.32 -9.21
N PHE A 40 11.68 -12.07 -8.78
CA PHE A 40 12.31 -11.01 -9.57
C PHE A 40 13.08 -10.04 -8.67
N SER A 41 13.98 -9.26 -9.28
CA SER A 41 14.72 -8.22 -8.56
C SER A 41 13.80 -7.05 -8.25
N ARG A 42 13.62 -6.74 -6.95
CA ARG A 42 12.87 -5.55 -6.51
C ARG A 42 13.50 -4.26 -7.06
N GLU A 43 14.82 -4.15 -7.03
CA GLU A 43 15.53 -2.99 -7.58
C GLU A 43 15.35 -2.89 -9.08
N GLY A 44 15.44 -4.03 -9.78
CA GLY A 44 15.14 -4.12 -11.20
C GLY A 44 13.73 -3.64 -11.52
N ALA A 45 12.71 -4.11 -10.79
CA ALA A 45 11.33 -3.69 -10.97
C ALA A 45 11.13 -2.18 -10.73
N VAL A 46 11.79 -1.60 -9.72
CA VAL A 46 11.76 -0.15 -9.48
C VAL A 46 12.41 0.61 -10.64
N ALA A 47 13.55 0.15 -11.15
CA ALA A 47 14.24 0.77 -12.27
C ALA A 47 13.44 0.68 -13.57
N GLU A 48 12.87 -0.49 -13.86
CA GLU A 48 11.98 -0.72 -15.01
C GLU A 48 10.74 0.18 -14.94
N HIS A 49 10.10 0.30 -13.77
CA HIS A 49 8.94 1.16 -13.59
C HIS A 49 9.29 2.64 -13.75
N ARG A 50 10.46 3.10 -13.25
CA ARG A 50 10.94 4.47 -13.50
C ARG A 50 11.13 4.74 -14.99
N ARG A 51 11.75 3.79 -15.70
CA ARG A 51 11.93 3.90 -17.15
C ARG A 51 10.59 3.95 -17.88
N LEU A 52 9.59 3.17 -17.44
CA LEU A 52 8.23 3.25 -17.98
C LEU A 52 7.62 4.65 -17.77
N GLU A 53 7.72 5.21 -16.57
CA GLU A 53 7.25 6.56 -16.26
C GLU A 53 7.92 7.62 -17.15
N GLU A 54 9.24 7.52 -17.32
CA GLU A 54 10.04 8.40 -18.19
C GLU A 54 9.57 8.32 -19.65
N ILE A 55 9.46 7.12 -20.21
CA ILE A 55 8.99 6.92 -21.59
C ILE A 55 7.58 7.52 -21.77
N LEU A 56 6.65 7.23 -20.85
CA LEU A 56 5.29 7.77 -20.92
C LEU A 56 5.28 9.30 -20.93
N ARG A 57 6.09 9.93 -20.07
CA ARG A 57 6.14 11.39 -19.93
C ARG A 57 6.89 12.06 -21.09
N ASP A 58 8.08 11.56 -21.41
CA ASP A 58 9.06 12.27 -22.22
C ASP A 58 8.89 11.95 -23.71
N GLU A 59 8.57 10.70 -24.05
CA GLU A 59 8.38 10.28 -25.44
C GLU A 59 6.91 10.39 -25.88
N PHE A 60 5.97 9.98 -25.03
CA PHE A 60 4.55 9.93 -25.39
C PHE A 60 3.74 11.15 -24.90
N HIS A 61 4.34 12.01 -24.08
CA HIS A 61 3.70 13.17 -23.46
C HIS A 61 2.40 12.82 -22.71
N VAL A 62 2.40 11.64 -22.09
CA VAL A 62 1.34 11.15 -21.22
C VAL A 62 1.62 11.64 -19.81
N ARG A 63 0.61 12.22 -19.16
CA ARG A 63 0.71 12.57 -17.76
C ARG A 63 0.60 11.32 -16.88
N ALA A 64 1.71 10.90 -16.29
CA ALA A 64 1.75 9.88 -15.25
C ALA A 64 1.34 10.48 -13.89
N ILE A 65 0.36 9.88 -13.22
CA ILE A 65 -0.10 10.26 -11.89
C ILE A 65 0.29 9.14 -10.91
N SER A 66 1.20 9.44 -9.99
CA SER A 66 1.59 8.49 -8.94
C SER A 66 0.52 8.41 -7.86
N VAL A 67 0.05 7.20 -7.53
CA VAL A 67 -0.93 6.96 -6.47
C VAL A 67 -0.39 7.42 -5.11
N ARG A 68 0.85 7.04 -4.77
CA ARG A 68 1.51 7.45 -3.53
C ARG A 68 1.62 8.96 -3.42
N GLU A 69 2.14 9.62 -4.45
CA GLU A 69 2.30 11.09 -4.46
C GLU A 69 0.95 11.79 -4.37
N THR A 70 -0.08 11.27 -5.05
CA THR A 70 -1.43 11.84 -4.99
C THR A 70 -2.01 11.77 -3.58
N ILE A 71 -1.91 10.61 -2.92
CA ILE A 71 -2.44 10.41 -1.57
C ILE A 71 -1.66 11.22 -0.54
N THR A 72 -0.34 11.22 -0.61
CA THR A 72 0.53 11.96 0.32
C THR A 72 0.36 13.47 0.15
N ALA A 73 0.37 13.99 -1.07
CA ALA A 73 0.12 15.42 -1.32
C ALA A 73 -1.29 15.87 -0.91
N ALA A 74 -2.30 15.00 -1.07
CA ALA A 74 -3.65 15.28 -0.57
C ALA A 74 -3.69 15.37 0.97
N ALA A 75 -2.95 14.51 1.66
CA ALA A 75 -2.82 14.55 3.11
C ALA A 75 -2.02 15.78 3.61
N ASP A 76 -1.01 16.23 2.86
CA ASP A 76 -0.25 17.45 3.21
C ASP A 76 -1.09 18.72 3.07
N THR A 77 -2.04 18.73 2.12
CA THR A 77 -2.83 19.93 1.81
C THR A 77 -4.21 19.96 2.47
N SER A 78 -4.76 18.80 2.86
CA SER A 78 -6.09 18.68 3.45
C SER A 78 -6.05 17.98 4.80
N PRO A 79 -6.25 18.72 5.92
CA PRO A 79 -6.31 18.12 7.26
C PRO A 79 -7.37 17.02 7.36
N ALA A 80 -8.56 17.24 6.80
CA ALA A 80 -9.64 16.25 6.79
C ALA A 80 -9.29 14.97 6.00
N PHE A 81 -8.46 15.08 4.94
CA PHE A 81 -7.97 13.90 4.24
C PHE A 81 -6.89 13.19 5.06
N ARG A 82 -5.97 13.95 5.67
CA ARG A 82 -4.95 13.40 6.58
C ARG A 82 -5.57 12.64 7.73
N ASP A 83 -6.59 13.19 8.38
CA ASP A 83 -7.27 12.53 9.50
C ASP A 83 -7.88 11.19 9.08
N ARG A 84 -8.46 11.11 7.88
CA ARG A 84 -8.96 9.84 7.32
C ARG A 84 -7.85 8.85 7.02
N LEU A 85 -6.72 9.31 6.47
CA LEU A 85 -5.56 8.46 6.21
C LEU A 85 -4.97 7.90 7.51
N VAL A 86 -4.84 8.74 8.54
CA VAL A 86 -4.41 8.33 9.89
C VAL A 86 -5.40 7.33 10.49
N GLN A 87 -6.69 7.61 10.42
CA GLN A 87 -7.73 6.73 10.96
C GLN A 87 -7.70 5.35 10.29
N GLN A 88 -7.61 5.29 8.96
CA GLN A 88 -7.49 4.02 8.26
C GLN A 88 -6.21 3.26 8.66
N SER A 89 -5.09 3.98 8.78
CA SER A 89 -3.82 3.37 9.19
C SER A 89 -3.87 2.77 10.60
N ARG A 90 -4.62 3.41 11.52
CA ARG A 90 -4.87 2.87 12.87
C ARG A 90 -5.68 1.57 12.84
N GLU A 91 -6.62 1.46 11.93
CA GLU A 91 -7.45 0.26 11.77
C GLU A 91 -6.67 -0.89 11.12
N ASP A 92 -5.71 -0.57 10.26
CA ASP A 92 -4.88 -1.54 9.53
C ASP A 92 -3.69 -2.04 10.36
N ILE A 93 -3.19 -1.31 11.36
CA ILE A 93 -2.13 -1.81 12.24
C ILE A 93 -2.69 -2.71 13.35
N ALA A 94 -2.14 -3.90 13.52
CA ALA A 94 -2.53 -4.81 14.61
C ALA A 94 -1.43 -4.93 15.66
N PHE A 95 -1.77 -4.68 16.93
CA PHE A 95 -0.89 -4.99 18.06
C PHE A 95 -1.33 -6.30 18.73
N THR A 96 -0.44 -7.29 18.76
CA THR A 96 -0.70 -8.63 19.33
C THR A 96 0.30 -8.95 20.44
N GLY A 97 0.03 -10.01 21.21
CA GLY A 97 0.87 -10.45 22.33
C GLY A 97 0.17 -10.43 23.68
N ASN A 98 0.93 -10.70 24.74
CA ASN A 98 0.41 -10.94 26.08
C ASN A 98 0.69 -9.75 27.00
N GLY A 99 -0.26 -9.42 27.88
CA GLY A 99 -0.01 -8.52 29.01
C GLY A 99 -0.15 -7.02 28.73
N VAL A 100 0.56 -6.24 29.54
CA VAL A 100 0.51 -4.77 29.61
C VAL A 100 1.25 -4.13 28.43
N GLU A 101 2.28 -4.82 27.93
CA GLU A 101 3.21 -4.39 26.89
C GLU A 101 2.48 -4.11 25.57
N ARG A 102 1.51 -4.95 25.20
CA ARG A 102 0.64 -4.72 24.03
C ARG A 102 -0.09 -3.38 24.12
N GLY A 103 -0.67 -3.09 25.30
CA GLY A 103 -1.39 -1.84 25.56
C GLY A 103 -0.47 -0.63 25.54
N LEU A 104 0.74 -0.77 26.09
CA LEU A 104 1.77 0.29 26.06
C LEU A 104 2.22 0.59 24.63
N ALA A 105 2.47 -0.43 23.80
CA ALA A 105 2.88 -0.24 22.41
C ALA A 105 1.79 0.45 21.58
N ALA A 106 0.52 0.05 21.73
CA ALA A 106 -0.61 0.71 21.08
C ALA A 106 -0.74 2.18 21.54
N LEU A 107 -0.58 2.45 22.84
CA LEU A 107 -0.63 3.80 23.39
C LEU A 107 0.54 4.67 22.92
N GLU A 108 1.74 4.10 22.79
CA GLU A 108 2.92 4.78 22.27
C GLU A 108 2.74 5.15 20.79
N PHE A 109 2.22 4.22 19.99
CA PHE A 109 1.86 4.51 18.61
C PHE A 109 0.85 5.67 18.54
N GLU A 110 -0.23 5.62 19.32
CA GLU A 110 -1.23 6.68 19.38
C GLU A 110 -0.65 8.07 19.70
N LYS A 111 0.33 8.13 20.61
CA LYS A 111 1.02 9.38 20.97
C LYS A 111 1.93 9.92 19.86
N THR A 112 2.46 9.03 19.01
CA THR A 112 3.46 9.37 17.98
C THR A 112 2.85 9.68 16.62
N LEU A 113 1.56 9.41 16.40
CA LEU A 113 0.87 9.67 15.12
C LEU A 113 1.09 11.07 14.54
N ARG A 114 1.13 12.11 15.39
CA ARG A 114 1.33 13.48 14.90
C ARG A 114 2.73 13.74 14.37
N ALA A 115 3.71 12.94 14.79
CA ALA A 115 5.11 13.06 14.36
C ALA A 115 5.38 12.37 13.01
N HIS A 116 4.50 11.48 12.56
CA HIS A 116 4.68 10.75 11.31
C HIS A 116 4.18 11.55 10.09
N ASP A 117 4.92 11.43 8.99
CA ASP A 117 4.55 11.99 7.70
C ASP A 117 3.48 11.14 6.98
N PRO A 118 2.78 11.68 5.97
CA PRO A 118 1.79 10.91 5.20
C PRO A 118 2.33 9.66 4.50
N GLY A 119 3.62 9.64 4.15
CA GLY A 119 4.26 8.49 3.53
C GLY A 119 4.31 7.29 4.48
N HIS A 120 4.58 7.53 5.76
CA HIS A 120 4.51 6.49 6.79
C HIS A 120 3.13 5.84 6.86
N PHE A 121 2.06 6.65 6.87
CA PHE A 121 0.69 6.15 6.88
C PHE A 121 0.33 5.40 5.60
N PHE A 122 0.77 5.91 4.45
CA PHE A 122 0.62 5.19 3.19
C PHE A 122 1.28 3.80 3.24
N ASP A 123 2.49 3.70 3.78
CA ASP A 123 3.22 2.43 3.88
C ASP A 123 2.54 1.45 4.88
N ILE A 124 1.90 1.95 5.94
CA ILE A 124 1.03 1.15 6.81
C ILE A 124 -0.14 0.56 6.01
N LEU A 125 -0.83 1.36 5.19
CA LEU A 125 -1.92 0.85 4.34
C LEU A 125 -1.42 -0.23 3.37
N MET A 126 -0.22 -0.04 2.81
CA MET A 126 0.35 -0.98 1.83
C MET A 126 0.79 -2.30 2.46
N THR A 127 1.26 -2.27 3.71
CA THR A 127 1.86 -3.43 4.38
C THR A 127 0.94 -4.11 5.38
N ASN A 128 -0.09 -3.41 5.87
CA ASN A 128 -1.05 -3.88 6.86
C ASN A 128 -0.34 -4.61 8.03
N PRO A 129 0.54 -3.90 8.77
CA PRO A 129 1.47 -4.54 9.68
C PRO A 129 0.78 -5.14 10.92
N ALA A 130 1.36 -6.22 11.44
CA ALA A 130 1.11 -6.74 12.77
C ALA A 130 2.39 -6.67 13.60
N ILE A 131 2.28 -6.12 14.80
CA ILE A 131 3.36 -5.98 15.76
C ILE A 131 3.02 -6.86 16.96
N TYR A 132 3.74 -7.97 17.09
CA TYR A 132 3.74 -8.78 18.30
C TYR A 132 4.67 -8.15 19.33
N VAL A 133 4.17 -7.99 20.55
CA VAL A 133 4.93 -7.51 21.71
C VAL A 133 4.71 -8.46 22.87
N GLY A 134 5.77 -9.07 23.39
CA GLY A 134 5.72 -9.98 24.52
C GLY A 134 6.93 -9.83 25.44
N GLY A 135 6.84 -10.40 26.64
CA GLY A 135 8.00 -10.54 27.52
C GLY A 135 8.88 -11.70 27.05
N GLY A 136 10.17 -11.43 26.81
CA GLY A 136 11.14 -12.43 26.45
C GLY A 136 11.43 -13.42 27.59
N PRO A 137 12.12 -14.53 27.29
CA PRO A 137 12.46 -15.54 28.30
C PRO A 137 13.21 -14.90 29.48
N GLY A 138 12.61 -14.93 30.68
CA GLY A 138 13.20 -14.34 31.89
C GLY A 138 12.74 -12.91 32.25
N GLY A 139 11.76 -12.33 31.53
CA GLY A 139 11.00 -11.15 31.97
C GLY A 139 11.75 -9.81 31.99
N ARG A 140 12.98 -9.76 31.45
CA ARG A 140 13.81 -8.54 31.38
C ARG A 140 13.87 -7.91 30.00
N GLU A 141 13.46 -8.62 28.96
CA GLU A 141 13.53 -8.16 27.57
C GLU A 141 12.14 -8.15 26.94
N ILE A 142 11.87 -7.18 26.06
CA ILE A 142 10.62 -7.12 25.30
C ILE A 142 10.89 -7.79 23.95
N ASP A 143 10.33 -8.97 23.74
CA ASP A 143 10.33 -9.65 22.45
C ASP A 143 9.40 -8.91 21.50
N ARG A 144 9.94 -8.55 20.33
CA ARG A 144 9.21 -7.83 19.29
C ARG A 144 9.33 -8.58 17.97
N ALA A 145 8.19 -8.87 17.36
CA ALA A 145 8.14 -9.38 16.00
C ALA A 145 7.18 -8.53 15.17
N ILE A 146 7.67 -8.03 14.04
CA ILE A 146 6.86 -7.23 13.11
C ILE A 146 6.65 -8.07 11.85
N THR A 147 5.38 -8.26 11.48
CA THR A 147 4.98 -9.00 10.29
C THR A 147 4.06 -8.13 9.43
N ALA A 148 3.96 -8.43 8.13
CA ALA A 148 2.98 -7.83 7.24
C ALA A 148 1.78 -8.77 7.08
N ARG A 149 0.55 -8.26 7.20
CA ARG A 149 -0.66 -9.07 7.05
C ARG A 149 -1.30 -8.79 5.70
N GLN A 150 -1.10 -9.69 4.74
CA GLN A 150 -1.65 -9.53 3.39
C GLN A 150 -1.23 -8.18 2.76
N PRO A 151 0.08 -7.94 2.58
CA PRO A 151 0.57 -6.73 1.92
C PRO A 151 -0.07 -6.59 0.54
N LEU A 152 -0.37 -5.37 0.12
CA LEU A 152 -0.96 -5.05 -1.19
C LEU A 152 0.08 -5.14 -2.32
N SER A 153 0.83 -6.24 -2.39
CA SER A 153 1.92 -6.46 -3.34
C SER A 153 1.48 -6.40 -4.79
N ASN A 154 0.20 -6.70 -5.06
CA ASN A 154 -0.37 -6.61 -6.41
C ASN A 154 -0.87 -5.22 -6.80
N LEU A 155 -0.70 -4.20 -5.94
CA LEU A 155 -1.09 -2.82 -6.28
C LEU A 155 -0.24 -2.24 -7.43
N TYR A 156 0.94 -2.83 -7.69
CA TYR A 156 1.69 -2.59 -8.93
C TYR A 156 0.83 -2.80 -10.20
N PHE A 157 -0.15 -3.70 -10.15
CA PHE A 157 -1.13 -3.94 -11.20
C PHE A 157 -2.44 -3.17 -10.95
N LEU A 158 -2.39 -1.84 -11.06
CA LEU A 158 -3.55 -0.97 -10.75
C LEU A 158 -4.82 -1.26 -11.58
N ARG A 159 -4.69 -1.88 -12.78
CA ARG A 159 -5.82 -2.24 -13.66
C ARG A 159 -6.85 -3.15 -12.98
N ASP A 160 -6.42 -3.93 -11.99
CA ASP A 160 -7.28 -4.90 -11.33
C ASP A 160 -8.10 -4.30 -10.18
N GLN A 161 -7.66 -3.17 -9.62
CA GLN A 161 -8.37 -2.47 -8.54
C GLN A 161 -9.40 -1.48 -9.08
N GLN A 162 -9.06 -0.79 -10.17
CA GLN A 162 -9.90 0.24 -10.76
C GLN A 162 -9.99 0.09 -12.28
N ALA A 163 -11.21 0.19 -12.80
CA ALA A 163 -11.43 0.33 -14.24
C ALA A 163 -12.22 1.63 -14.50
N SER A 164 -11.65 2.52 -15.30
CA SER A 164 -12.35 3.75 -15.72
C SER A 164 -13.19 3.48 -16.96
N GLY A 165 -14.48 3.84 -16.90
CA GLY A 165 -15.41 3.79 -18.02
C GLY A 165 -15.77 5.17 -18.56
N ARG A 166 -16.79 5.22 -19.44
CA ARG A 166 -17.18 6.44 -20.16
C ARG A 166 -17.79 7.54 -19.26
N SER A 167 -18.19 7.23 -18.03
CA SER A 167 -18.83 8.21 -17.13
C SER A 167 -18.43 8.17 -15.64
N THR A 168 -17.65 7.21 -15.15
CA THR A 168 -17.09 7.24 -13.77
C THR A 168 -16.07 6.11 -13.57
N PRO A 169 -15.05 6.26 -12.69
CA PRO A 169 -14.23 5.14 -12.23
C PRO A 169 -15.11 4.10 -11.50
N ARG A 170 -15.01 2.82 -11.88
CA ARG A 170 -15.59 1.70 -11.13
C ARG A 170 -14.51 1.06 -10.26
N TRP A 171 -14.82 0.91 -8.97
CA TRP A 171 -14.05 0.12 -8.03
C TRP A 171 -14.45 -1.35 -8.17
N LYS A 172 -13.47 -2.23 -8.38
CA LYS A 172 -13.72 -3.67 -8.45
C LYS A 172 -13.55 -4.29 -7.06
N ARG A 173 -14.48 -5.14 -6.63
CA ARG A 173 -14.21 -6.07 -5.53
C ARG A 173 -13.26 -7.14 -6.08
N GLN A 174 -12.06 -7.25 -5.50
CA GLN A 174 -11.17 -8.36 -5.81
C GLN A 174 -11.68 -9.62 -5.13
N ASN A 175 -11.89 -10.67 -5.91
CA ASN A 175 -12.33 -11.96 -5.39
C ASN A 175 -11.09 -12.76 -4.99
N THR A 176 -10.55 -12.52 -3.79
CA THR A 176 -9.31 -13.17 -3.31
C THR A 176 -9.53 -14.58 -2.75
N GLY A 177 -10.55 -15.30 -3.25
CA GLY A 177 -10.78 -16.70 -2.89
C GLY A 177 -10.87 -16.95 -1.38
N ARG A 178 -11.84 -16.34 -0.68
CA ARG A 178 -12.30 -16.91 0.61
C ARG A 178 -13.11 -18.15 0.30
N ASN A 179 -12.44 -19.29 0.12
CA ASN A 179 -13.09 -20.58 0.35
C ASN A 179 -13.37 -20.66 1.85
N GLY A 180 -14.64 -20.54 2.22
CA GLY A 180 -15.12 -21.03 3.50
C GLY A 180 -14.81 -22.52 3.57
N GLY A 181 -14.06 -22.92 4.59
CA GLY A 181 -13.77 -24.31 4.88
C GLY A 181 -14.03 -24.55 6.36
N GLY A 182 -15.01 -25.43 6.62
CA GLY A 182 -15.14 -26.25 7.83
C GLY A 182 -15.57 -25.55 9.09
#